data_AF-A0A139X497-F1
#
_entry.id   AF-A0A139X497-F1
#
_cell.length_a   1.000
_cell.length_b   1.000
_cell.length_c   1.000
_cell.angle_alpha   90.00
_cell.angle_beta   90.00
_cell.angle_gamma   90.00
#
_symmetry.space_group_name_H-M   'P 1'
#
loop_
_entity.id
_entity.type
_entity.pdbx_description
1 polymer ?
#
loop_
_entity_poly.entity_id
_entity_poly.type
_entity_poly.pdbx_seq_one_letter_code
_entity_poly.pdbx_strand_id
1 'polypeptide(L)'
;MKHETDNATKTYLKLKMFELQGYDKFHQLRKLDYRPSNLGFGANVKTGDIVRFASRIRLAKSFRGIKVEGYSQETVSGYDAFFIVFLTHSALEQFLKINSLDSKTLCSLIATYNSEKVIQEFIKKDKEGKLYNFLYEKLQDKKLKAKLNECRNQKNTNVADLSASIRHIFAHGYLCAHTNGIYPKNVSSICTSISDFLLNFMDAEFSKKIEEFYKKLYMN
;
A
#
# COMPACT_ATOMS: atom_id res chain seq x y z
N MET A 1 28.42 23.32 -16.21
CA MET A 1 27.98 22.44 -17.32
C MET A 1 28.07 20.94 -17.05
N LYS A 2 29.24 20.24 -17.10
CA LYS A 2 29.27 18.76 -16.88
C LYS A 2 28.79 18.29 -15.49
N HIS A 3 29.00 19.09 -14.44
CA HIS A 3 28.54 18.77 -13.08
C HIS A 3 27.05 19.03 -12.81
N GLU A 4 26.38 19.89 -13.60
CA GLU A 4 24.95 20.21 -13.42
C GLU A 4 24.04 19.18 -14.09
N THR A 5 24.43 18.69 -15.27
CA THR A 5 23.72 17.62 -16.00
C THR A 5 23.70 16.30 -15.25
N ASP A 6 24.73 16.02 -14.44
CA ASP A 6 24.87 14.78 -13.69
C ASP A 6 23.98 14.78 -12.42
N ASN A 7 23.80 15.94 -11.80
CA ASN A 7 22.94 16.12 -10.63
C ASN A 7 21.45 16.17 -11.01
N ALA A 8 21.14 16.77 -12.16
CA ALA A 8 19.78 16.76 -12.73
C ALA A 8 19.33 15.34 -13.11
N THR A 9 20.21 14.56 -13.74
CA THR A 9 19.94 13.16 -14.10
C THR A 9 19.75 12.28 -12.86
N LYS A 10 20.60 12.42 -11.83
CA LYS A 10 20.43 11.71 -10.56
C LYS A 10 19.13 12.07 -9.83
N THR A 11 18.77 13.35 -9.84
CA THR A 11 17.52 13.84 -9.24
C THR A 11 16.31 13.31 -10.01
N TYR A 12 16.35 13.31 -11.35
CA TYR A 12 15.30 12.76 -12.20
C TYR A 12 15.11 11.25 -12.02
N LEU A 13 16.19 10.48 -11.99
CA LEU A 13 16.15 9.03 -11.75
C LEU A 13 15.61 8.72 -10.35
N LYS A 14 16.02 9.50 -9.34
CA LYS A 14 15.51 9.39 -7.97
C LYS A 14 14.01 9.72 -7.88
N LEU A 15 13.52 10.69 -8.66
CA LEU A 15 12.09 11.00 -8.72
C LEU A 15 11.30 9.87 -9.40
N LYS A 16 11.82 9.27 -10.48
CA LYS A 16 11.18 8.12 -11.16
C LYS A 16 11.02 6.89 -10.26
N MET A 17 11.88 6.69 -9.26
CA MET A 17 11.75 5.56 -8.32
C MET A 17 10.45 5.60 -7.49
N PHE A 18 9.89 6.79 -7.27
CA PHE A 18 8.68 6.95 -6.47
C PHE A 18 7.40 7.08 -7.30
N GLU A 19 7.54 7.15 -8.62
CA GLU A 19 6.42 7.18 -9.54
C GLU A 19 5.77 5.80 -9.65
N LEU A 20 4.50 5.80 -10.04
CA LEU A 20 3.76 4.61 -10.42
C LEU A 20 4.30 4.14 -11.79
N GLN A 21 4.75 2.90 -11.88
CA GLN A 21 5.23 2.33 -13.13
C GLN A 21 4.07 2.27 -14.14
N GLY A 22 4.37 2.45 -15.43
CA GLY A 22 3.36 2.57 -16.48
C GLY A 22 2.57 3.88 -16.49
N TYR A 23 2.74 4.79 -15.52
CA TYR A 23 1.98 6.05 -15.48
C TYR A 23 2.32 7.01 -16.63
N ASP A 24 3.58 7.07 -17.04
CA ASP A 24 4.00 7.80 -18.25
C ASP A 24 3.27 7.27 -19.50
N LYS A 25 3.17 5.94 -19.64
CA LYS A 25 2.45 5.29 -20.75
C LYS A 25 0.95 5.56 -20.67
N PHE A 26 0.35 5.52 -19.48
CA PHE A 26 -1.03 5.94 -19.28
C PHE A 26 -1.27 7.38 -19.78
N HIS A 27 -0.37 8.31 -19.48
CA HIS A 27 -0.47 9.68 -19.98
C HIS A 27 -0.34 9.79 -21.51
N GLN A 28 0.51 8.96 -22.13
CA GLN A 28 0.61 8.89 -23.58
C GLN A 28 -0.68 8.35 -24.21
N LEU A 29 -1.23 7.26 -23.69
CA LEU A 29 -2.50 6.67 -24.15
C LEU A 29 -3.65 7.68 -24.04
N ARG A 30 -3.66 8.49 -22.98
CA ARG A 30 -4.65 9.57 -22.82
C ARG A 30 -4.53 10.65 -23.92
N LYS A 31 -3.32 10.95 -24.40
CA LYS A 31 -3.15 11.91 -25.52
C LYS A 31 -3.70 11.36 -26.84
N LEU A 32 -3.85 10.04 -26.94
CA LEU A 32 -4.50 9.34 -28.05
C LEU A 32 -6.01 9.11 -27.83
N ASP A 33 -6.60 9.84 -26.86
CA ASP A 33 -8.02 9.78 -26.49
C ASP A 33 -8.51 8.43 -25.93
N TYR A 34 -7.61 7.55 -25.50
CA TYR A 34 -8.00 6.36 -24.74
C TYR A 34 -8.46 6.73 -23.33
N ARG A 35 -9.68 6.31 -22.99
CA ARG A 35 -10.28 6.47 -21.67
C ARG A 35 -9.87 5.31 -20.75
N PRO A 36 -9.90 5.49 -19.41
CA PRO A 36 -9.57 4.41 -18.49
C PRO A 36 -10.34 3.09 -18.74
N SER A 37 -11.61 3.16 -19.12
CA SER A 37 -12.40 1.98 -19.46
C SER A 37 -11.86 1.22 -20.68
N ASN A 38 -11.29 1.90 -21.67
CA ASN A 38 -10.61 1.25 -22.80
C ASN A 38 -9.39 0.44 -22.34
N LEU A 39 -8.73 0.90 -21.27
CA LEU A 39 -7.55 0.26 -20.69
C LEU A 39 -7.88 -0.88 -19.72
N GLY A 40 -9.16 -1.24 -19.57
CA GLY A 40 -9.61 -2.29 -18.67
C GLY A 40 -9.71 -1.87 -17.20
N PHE A 41 -9.84 -0.57 -16.92
CA PHE A 41 -10.32 -0.07 -15.62
C PHE A 41 -11.86 -0.08 -15.57
N GLY A 42 -12.42 0.13 -14.39
CA GLY A 42 -13.88 0.13 -14.20
C GLY A 42 -14.61 1.12 -15.12
N ALA A 43 -15.83 0.77 -15.54
CA ALA A 43 -16.58 1.53 -16.56
C ALA A 43 -16.80 3.02 -16.20
N ASN A 44 -16.99 3.32 -14.91
CA ASN A 44 -17.25 4.68 -14.41
C ASN A 44 -15.98 5.43 -13.96
N VAL A 45 -14.80 4.86 -14.19
CA VAL A 45 -13.54 5.42 -13.72
C VAL A 45 -13.11 6.57 -14.62
N LYS A 46 -12.86 7.72 -14.00
CA LYS A 46 -12.39 8.92 -14.70
C LYS A 46 -10.87 9.02 -14.58
N THR A 47 -10.24 9.76 -15.49
CA THR A 47 -8.81 10.07 -15.44
C THR A 47 -8.40 10.64 -14.07
N GLY A 48 -9.24 11.48 -13.46
CA GLY A 48 -9.00 12.03 -12.12
C GLY A 48 -8.93 10.98 -11.01
N ASP A 49 -9.60 9.82 -11.15
CA ASP A 49 -9.46 8.71 -10.20
C ASP A 49 -8.07 8.06 -10.32
N ILE A 50 -7.57 7.86 -11.55
CA ILE A 50 -6.22 7.32 -11.80
C ILE A 50 -5.15 8.28 -11.28
N VAL A 51 -5.31 9.59 -11.51
CA VAL A 51 -4.41 10.62 -10.96
C VAL A 51 -4.41 10.58 -9.43
N ARG A 52 -5.58 10.47 -8.78
CA ARG A 52 -5.66 10.35 -7.32
C ARG A 52 -4.96 9.09 -6.80
N PHE A 53 -5.10 7.96 -7.48
CA PHE A 53 -4.39 6.74 -7.16
C PHE A 53 -2.87 6.92 -7.26
N ALA A 54 -2.37 7.42 -8.40
CA ALA A 54 -0.94 7.66 -8.63
C ALA A 54 -0.35 8.62 -7.58
N SER A 55 -1.04 9.72 -7.26
CA SER A 55 -0.60 10.66 -6.22
C SER A 55 -0.51 10.01 -4.83
N ARG A 56 -1.44 9.11 -4.47
CA ARG A 56 -1.39 8.40 -3.18
C ARG A 56 -0.25 7.38 -3.12
N ILE A 57 0.00 6.65 -4.21
CA ILE A 57 1.17 5.77 -4.32
C ILE A 57 2.46 6.57 -4.15
N ARG A 58 2.59 7.69 -4.87
CA ARG A 58 3.76 8.55 -4.78
C ARG A 58 3.94 9.10 -3.37
N LEU A 59 2.87 9.55 -2.72
CA LEU A 59 2.91 10.03 -1.34
C LEU A 59 3.41 8.94 -0.38
N ALA A 60 2.83 7.74 -0.44
CA ALA A 60 3.24 6.62 0.41
C ALA A 60 4.71 6.24 0.17
N LYS A 61 5.13 6.04 -1.08
CA LYS A 61 6.53 5.74 -1.44
C LYS A 61 7.52 6.86 -1.05
N SER A 62 7.06 8.11 -1.01
CA SER A 62 7.88 9.28 -0.68
C SER A 62 7.86 9.64 0.80
N PHE A 63 7.08 8.95 1.62
CA PHE A 63 7.01 9.21 3.05
C PHE A 63 8.37 8.91 3.72
N ARG A 64 8.84 9.83 4.57
CA ARG A 64 10.15 9.75 5.25
C ARG A 64 10.04 9.92 6.77
N GLY A 65 8.85 9.66 7.29
CA GLY A 65 8.53 9.86 8.70
C GLY A 65 7.99 11.24 9.01
N ILE A 66 7.41 11.35 10.20
CA ILE A 66 6.92 12.61 10.76
C ILE A 66 8.03 13.31 11.53
N LYS A 67 7.93 14.63 11.64
CA LYS A 67 8.76 15.44 12.54
C LYS A 67 7.89 15.89 13.70
N VAL A 68 8.21 15.42 14.90
CA VAL A 68 7.49 15.74 16.12
C VAL A 68 8.48 16.11 17.22
N GLU A 69 8.25 17.24 17.89
CA GLU A 69 9.11 17.75 18.95
C GLU A 69 8.79 17.08 20.29
N GLY A 70 9.81 16.85 21.13
CA GLY A 70 9.64 16.29 22.47
C GLY A 70 9.45 14.76 22.53
N TYR A 71 9.50 14.05 21.40
CA TYR A 71 9.39 12.59 21.36
C TYR A 71 10.74 11.90 21.10
N SER A 72 10.91 10.72 21.68
CA SER A 72 12.07 9.87 21.38
C SER A 72 12.00 9.31 19.97
N GLN A 73 13.15 9.05 19.35
CA GLN A 73 13.21 8.46 18.00
C GLN A 73 12.49 7.11 17.91
N GLU A 74 12.52 6.32 18.98
CA GLU A 74 11.78 5.06 19.06
C GLU A 74 10.27 5.27 18.98
N THR A 75 9.75 6.27 19.70
CA THR A 75 8.34 6.65 19.66
C THR A 75 7.94 7.15 18.28
N VAL A 76 8.77 8.00 17.66
CA VAL A 76 8.57 8.47 16.29
C VAL A 76 8.51 7.30 15.31
N SER A 77 9.43 6.34 15.44
CA SER A 77 9.47 5.15 14.58
C SER A 77 8.19 4.31 14.66
N GLY A 78 7.57 4.23 15.84
CA GLY A 78 6.27 3.58 16.02
C GLY A 78 5.13 4.31 15.29
N TYR A 79 5.10 5.64 15.38
CA TYR A 79 4.11 6.45 14.63
C TYR A 79 4.34 6.38 13.12
N ASP A 80 5.58 6.47 12.67
CA ASP A 80 5.94 6.36 11.25
C ASP A 80 5.44 5.06 10.64
N ALA A 81 5.58 3.95 11.39
CA ALA A 81 5.10 2.63 11.00
C ALA A 81 3.58 2.62 10.76
N PHE A 82 2.80 3.19 11.67
CA PHE A 82 1.35 3.26 11.48
C PHE A 82 0.94 4.23 10.37
N PHE A 83 1.65 5.37 10.24
CA PHE A 83 1.41 6.33 9.17
C PHE A 83 1.67 5.75 7.78
N ILE A 84 2.76 4.98 7.59
CA ILE A 84 3.02 4.39 6.27
C ILE A 84 1.95 3.37 5.88
N VAL A 85 1.44 2.57 6.83
CA VAL A 85 0.31 1.66 6.57
C VAL A 85 -0.95 2.44 6.26
N PHE A 86 -1.22 3.53 6.98
CA PHE A 86 -2.37 4.41 6.71
C PHE A 86 -2.32 4.98 5.29
N LEU A 87 -1.19 5.56 4.89
CA LEU A 87 -0.99 6.13 3.55
C LEU A 87 -1.11 5.06 2.47
N THR A 88 -0.47 3.90 2.67
CA THR A 88 -0.51 2.78 1.74
C THR A 88 -1.92 2.21 1.59
N HIS A 89 -2.65 2.03 2.69
CA HIS A 89 -4.03 1.55 2.65
C HIS A 89 -4.94 2.56 1.94
N SER A 90 -4.71 3.87 2.10
CA SER A 90 -5.46 4.88 1.35
C SER A 90 -5.21 4.78 -0.17
N ALA A 91 -4.01 4.37 -0.60
CA ALA A 91 -3.72 4.09 -2.01
C ALA A 91 -4.44 2.82 -2.47
N LEU A 92 -4.47 1.77 -1.64
CA LEU A 92 -5.21 0.53 -1.89
C LEU A 92 -6.70 0.78 -2.09
N GLU A 93 -7.33 1.63 -1.28
CA GLU A 93 -8.74 2.00 -1.47
C GLU A 93 -9.00 2.61 -2.86
N GLN A 94 -8.08 3.44 -3.36
CA GLN A 94 -8.20 3.96 -4.73
C GLN A 94 -7.93 2.88 -5.78
N PHE A 95 -6.96 1.99 -5.55
CA PHE A 95 -6.69 0.87 -6.43
C PHE A 95 -7.94 -0.02 -6.62
N LEU A 96 -8.63 -0.36 -5.53
CA LEU A 96 -9.86 -1.14 -5.59
C LEU A 96 -10.95 -0.39 -6.35
N LYS A 97 -11.08 0.91 -6.10
CA LYS A 97 -12.04 1.76 -6.81
C LYS A 97 -11.80 1.80 -8.32
N ILE A 98 -10.57 2.05 -8.76
CA ILE A 98 -10.26 2.17 -10.19
C ILE A 98 -10.35 0.84 -10.94
N ASN A 99 -10.20 -0.29 -10.24
CA ASN A 99 -10.35 -1.61 -10.83
C ASN A 99 -11.75 -2.21 -10.60
N SER A 100 -12.64 -1.54 -9.85
CA SER A 100 -13.95 -2.08 -9.45
C SER A 100 -13.86 -3.47 -8.81
N LEU A 101 -12.83 -3.68 -7.97
CA LEU A 101 -12.55 -4.97 -7.34
C LEU A 101 -13.36 -5.14 -6.06
N ASP A 102 -13.89 -6.35 -5.86
CA ASP A 102 -14.42 -6.80 -4.57
C ASP A 102 -13.34 -7.49 -3.72
N SER A 103 -13.68 -7.79 -2.47
CA SER A 103 -12.77 -8.46 -1.52
C SER A 103 -12.32 -9.85 -1.99
N LYS A 104 -13.19 -10.61 -2.68
CA LYS A 104 -12.88 -11.98 -3.12
C LYS A 104 -11.83 -11.95 -4.23
N THR A 105 -12.04 -11.10 -5.21
CA THR A 105 -11.14 -10.91 -6.36
C THR A 105 -9.81 -10.35 -5.89
N LEU A 106 -9.81 -9.39 -4.96
CA LEU A 106 -8.60 -8.86 -4.34
C LEU A 106 -7.78 -9.97 -3.66
N CYS A 107 -8.44 -10.84 -2.88
CA CYS A 107 -7.78 -11.94 -2.20
C CYS A 107 -7.06 -12.87 -3.20
N SER A 108 -7.76 -13.26 -4.28
CA SER A 108 -7.17 -14.09 -5.33
C SER A 108 -5.97 -13.41 -6.02
N LEU A 109 -6.05 -12.10 -6.29
CA LEU A 109 -4.94 -11.35 -6.90
C LEU A 109 -3.73 -11.29 -5.96
N ILE A 110 -3.93 -10.91 -4.71
CA ILE A 110 -2.87 -10.79 -3.69
C ILE A 110 -2.14 -12.12 -3.48
N ALA A 111 -2.85 -13.24 -3.51
CA ALA A 111 -2.27 -14.57 -3.35
C ALA A 111 -1.19 -14.89 -4.42
N THR A 112 -1.26 -14.28 -5.61
CA THR A 112 -0.26 -14.47 -6.68
C THR A 112 1.08 -13.77 -6.40
N TYR A 113 1.15 -12.89 -5.39
CA TYR A 113 2.33 -12.07 -5.07
C TYR A 113 3.12 -12.56 -3.85
N ASN A 114 2.93 -13.82 -3.41
CA ASN A 114 3.64 -14.41 -2.26
C ASN A 114 3.32 -13.71 -0.92
N SER A 115 2.04 -13.36 -0.75
CA SER A 115 1.51 -12.66 0.43
C SER A 115 1.69 -13.44 1.74
N GLU A 116 1.81 -14.76 1.66
CA GLU A 116 2.10 -15.67 2.78
C GLU A 116 3.33 -15.23 3.59
N LYS A 117 4.40 -14.79 2.92
CA LYS A 117 5.63 -14.35 3.62
C LYS A 117 5.39 -13.18 4.57
N VAL A 118 4.50 -12.26 4.19
CA VAL A 118 4.16 -11.08 4.99
C VAL A 118 3.35 -11.48 6.22
N ILE A 119 2.43 -12.43 6.06
CA ILE A 119 1.66 -13.00 7.18
C ILE A 119 2.57 -13.73 8.16
N GLN A 120 3.50 -14.54 7.65
CA GLN A 120 4.48 -15.22 8.48
C GLN A 120 5.38 -14.24 9.22
N GLU A 121 5.80 -13.14 8.57
CA GLU A 121 6.55 -12.08 9.24
C GLU A 121 5.73 -11.42 10.36
N PHE A 122 4.46 -11.10 10.10
CA PHE A 122 3.55 -10.58 11.11
C PHE A 122 3.47 -11.50 12.34
N ILE A 123 3.23 -12.79 12.14
CA ILE A 123 3.12 -13.77 13.22
C ILE A 123 4.45 -13.91 13.98
N LYS A 124 5.58 -13.97 13.25
CA LYS A 124 6.92 -14.10 13.84
C LYS A 124 7.30 -12.90 14.69
N LYS A 125 7.01 -11.68 14.21
CA LYS A 125 7.39 -10.42 14.85
C LYS A 125 6.45 -10.04 15.99
N ASP A 126 5.19 -10.45 15.92
CA ASP A 126 4.20 -10.32 16.99
C ASP A 126 3.98 -11.66 17.72
N LYS A 127 5.08 -12.32 18.12
CA LYS A 127 5.04 -13.66 18.72
C LYS A 127 4.12 -13.72 19.95
N GLU A 128 4.20 -12.71 20.81
CA GLU A 128 3.37 -12.56 22.02
C GLU A 128 1.94 -12.09 21.72
N GLY A 129 1.63 -11.74 20.46
CA GLY A 129 0.30 -11.30 20.05
C GLY A 129 -0.09 -9.94 20.59
N LYS A 130 0.86 -9.09 21.00
CA LYS A 130 0.55 -7.79 21.62
C LYS A 130 -0.14 -6.84 20.64
N LEU A 131 0.33 -6.78 19.40
CA LEU A 131 -0.31 -5.98 18.36
C LEU A 131 -1.64 -6.61 17.95
N TYR A 132 -1.64 -7.91 17.67
CA TYR A 132 -2.84 -8.67 17.31
C TYR A 132 -3.97 -8.50 18.34
N ASN A 133 -3.70 -8.77 19.61
CA ASN A 133 -4.70 -8.70 20.68
C ASN A 133 -5.26 -7.28 20.80
N PHE A 134 -4.40 -6.26 20.75
CA PHE A 134 -4.87 -4.88 20.80
C PHE A 134 -5.78 -4.51 19.63
N LEU A 135 -5.37 -4.85 18.39
CA LEU A 135 -6.19 -4.63 17.20
C LEU A 135 -7.53 -5.37 17.33
N TYR A 136 -7.46 -6.65 17.70
CA TYR A 136 -8.63 -7.52 17.82
C TYR A 136 -9.59 -7.01 18.90
N GLU A 137 -9.12 -6.57 20.05
CA GLU A 137 -9.99 -6.02 21.10
C GLU A 137 -10.69 -4.73 20.66
N LYS A 138 -9.97 -3.82 20.01
CA LYS A 138 -10.47 -2.49 19.67
C LYS A 138 -11.36 -2.45 18.42
N LEU A 139 -11.18 -3.38 17.49
CA LEU A 139 -12.03 -3.47 16.30
C LEU A 139 -13.50 -3.69 16.70
N GLN A 140 -14.44 -2.92 16.14
CA GLN A 140 -15.87 -3.16 16.34
C GLN A 140 -16.52 -3.92 15.18
N ASP A 141 -15.93 -3.83 13.99
CA ASP A 141 -16.39 -4.56 12.81
C ASP A 141 -16.10 -6.07 12.95
N LYS A 142 -17.17 -6.85 13.12
CA LYS A 142 -17.11 -8.31 13.25
C LYS A 142 -16.48 -9.00 12.04
N LYS A 143 -16.69 -8.48 10.82
CA LYS A 143 -16.11 -9.07 9.60
C LYS A 143 -14.62 -8.83 9.55
N LEU A 144 -14.16 -7.61 9.86
CA LEU A 144 -12.74 -7.28 9.90
C LEU A 144 -12.02 -8.03 11.04
N LYS A 145 -12.67 -8.18 12.20
CA LYS A 145 -12.18 -9.04 13.30
C LYS A 145 -11.95 -10.49 12.85
N ALA A 146 -12.92 -11.09 12.16
CA ALA A 146 -12.81 -12.45 11.67
C ALA A 146 -11.62 -12.61 10.70
N LYS A 147 -11.49 -11.68 9.74
CA LYS A 147 -10.38 -11.65 8.79
C LYS A 147 -9.01 -11.47 9.45
N LEU A 148 -8.91 -10.59 10.45
CA LEU A 148 -7.68 -10.42 11.24
C LEU A 148 -7.31 -11.72 11.98
N ASN A 149 -8.29 -12.40 12.58
CA ASN A 149 -8.09 -13.68 13.24
C ASN A 149 -7.70 -14.78 12.24
N GLU A 150 -8.26 -14.81 11.04
CA GLU A 150 -7.84 -15.73 9.98
C GLU A 150 -6.37 -15.49 9.57
N CYS A 151 -5.95 -14.23 9.43
CA CYS A 151 -4.55 -13.89 9.17
C CYS A 151 -3.63 -14.39 10.29
N ARG A 152 -4.01 -14.15 11.56
CA ARG A 152 -3.24 -14.62 12.73
C ARG A 152 -3.07 -16.13 12.76
N ASN A 153 -4.08 -16.87 12.30
CA ASN A 153 -4.09 -18.33 12.27
C ASN A 153 -3.64 -18.91 10.91
N GLN A 154 -3.07 -18.10 10.01
CA GLN A 154 -2.63 -18.52 8.66
C GLN A 154 -3.74 -19.16 7.81
N LYS A 155 -5.01 -18.84 8.08
CA LYS A 155 -6.16 -19.30 7.29
C LYS A 155 -6.48 -18.36 6.12
N ASN A 156 -5.93 -17.15 6.15
CA ASN A 156 -6.09 -16.13 5.13
C ASN A 156 -4.76 -15.41 4.94
N THR A 157 -4.35 -15.25 3.68
CA THR A 157 -3.08 -14.60 3.33
C THR A 157 -3.25 -13.19 2.77
N ASN A 158 -4.45 -12.62 2.92
CA ASN A 158 -4.79 -11.32 2.40
C ASN A 158 -4.21 -10.19 3.27
N VAL A 159 -3.04 -9.69 2.89
CA VAL A 159 -2.34 -8.58 3.55
C VAL A 159 -3.19 -7.30 3.63
N ALA A 160 -4.17 -7.14 2.73
CA ALA A 160 -5.11 -6.02 2.80
C ALA A 160 -5.92 -6.01 4.12
N ASP A 161 -6.28 -7.17 4.66
CA ASP A 161 -7.06 -7.28 5.89
C ASP A 161 -6.24 -6.84 7.13
N LEU A 162 -4.93 -7.12 7.14
CA LEU A 162 -4.00 -6.58 8.16
C LEU A 162 -3.91 -5.05 8.07
N SER A 163 -3.69 -4.52 6.86
CA SER A 163 -3.58 -3.07 6.65
C SER A 163 -4.88 -2.34 7.02
N ALA A 164 -6.04 -2.92 6.69
CA ALA A 164 -7.35 -2.37 7.04
C ALA A 164 -7.54 -2.30 8.56
N SER A 165 -7.14 -3.36 9.28
CA SER A 165 -7.22 -3.43 10.74
C SER A 165 -6.37 -2.35 11.40
N ILE A 166 -5.10 -2.23 11.01
CA ILE A 166 -4.19 -1.21 11.53
C ILE A 166 -4.71 0.20 11.21
N ARG A 167 -5.05 0.46 9.95
CA ARG A 167 -5.56 1.75 9.49
C ARG A 167 -6.81 2.17 10.27
N HIS A 168 -7.75 1.24 10.48
CA HIS A 168 -8.98 1.52 11.20
C HIS A 168 -8.71 1.96 12.64
N ILE A 169 -7.91 1.20 13.39
CA ILE A 169 -7.63 1.50 14.80
C ILE A 169 -6.74 2.73 14.95
N PHE A 170 -5.79 2.95 14.04
CA PHE A 170 -4.93 4.13 14.04
C PHE A 170 -5.72 5.41 13.72
N ALA A 171 -6.60 5.38 12.72
CA ALA A 171 -7.43 6.54 12.36
C ALA A 171 -8.40 6.96 13.48
N HIS A 172 -8.79 6.02 14.34
CA HIS A 172 -9.58 6.30 15.54
C HIS A 172 -8.76 6.80 16.75
N GLY A 173 -7.42 6.89 16.62
CA GLY A 173 -6.54 7.40 17.66
C GLY A 173 -6.21 6.41 18.78
N TYR A 174 -6.55 5.13 18.62
CA TYR A 174 -6.29 4.11 19.65
C TYR A 174 -4.86 3.53 19.59
N LEU A 175 -4.25 3.50 18.40
CA LEU A 175 -2.86 3.05 18.24
C LEU A 175 -1.89 4.20 18.48
N CYS A 176 -0.99 3.99 19.44
CA CYS A 176 0.15 4.82 19.78
C CYS A 176 1.43 3.96 19.75
N ALA A 177 2.60 4.61 19.73
CA ALA A 177 3.87 3.91 19.55
C ALA A 177 4.15 2.79 20.59
N HIS A 178 3.65 2.95 21.82
CA HIS A 178 3.87 2.01 22.94
C HIS A 178 2.60 1.27 23.37
N THR A 179 1.56 1.28 22.53
CA THR A 179 0.30 0.62 22.84
C THR A 179 0.51 -0.84 23.23
N ASN A 180 -0.13 -1.29 24.31
CA ASN A 180 -0.10 -2.67 24.79
C ASN A 180 1.32 -3.26 25.01
N GLY A 181 2.30 -2.42 25.33
CA GLY A 181 3.70 -2.84 25.52
C GLY A 181 4.34 -3.45 24.28
N ILE A 182 3.84 -3.12 23.09
CA ILE A 182 4.40 -3.59 21.82
C ILE A 182 5.77 -2.93 21.62
N TYR A 183 6.75 -3.72 21.19
CA TYR A 183 8.08 -3.20 20.89
C TYR A 183 8.08 -2.42 19.56
N PRO A 184 8.43 -1.12 19.55
CA PRO A 184 8.32 -0.27 18.36
C PRO A 184 9.08 -0.78 17.14
N LYS A 185 10.24 -1.43 17.33
CA LYS A 185 10.99 -2.07 16.24
C LYS A 185 10.22 -3.19 15.55
N ASN A 186 9.45 -3.97 16.31
CA ASN A 186 8.63 -5.05 15.73
C ASN A 186 7.44 -4.46 14.96
N VAL A 187 6.78 -3.43 15.50
CA VAL A 187 5.73 -2.69 14.78
C VAL A 187 6.25 -2.14 13.47
N SER A 188 7.41 -1.50 13.50
CA SER A 188 8.06 -0.93 12.32
C SER A 188 8.33 -2.00 11.26
N SER A 189 8.90 -3.15 11.62
CA SER A 189 9.12 -4.29 10.71
C SER A 189 7.81 -4.77 10.08
N ILE A 190 6.78 -5.03 10.90
CA ILE A 190 5.48 -5.52 10.46
C ILE A 190 4.83 -4.54 9.49
N CYS A 191 4.72 -3.27 9.88
CA CYS A 191 4.05 -2.25 9.10
C CYS A 191 4.78 -1.94 7.78
N THR A 192 6.12 -1.97 7.79
CA THR A 192 6.94 -1.81 6.59
C THR A 192 6.71 -2.97 5.63
N SER A 193 6.76 -4.23 6.13
CA SER A 193 6.51 -5.43 5.32
C SER A 193 5.13 -5.41 4.66
N ILE A 194 4.08 -5.03 5.42
CA ILE A 194 2.72 -4.84 4.91
C ILE A 194 2.69 -3.76 3.82
N SER A 195 3.32 -2.61 4.07
CA SER A 195 3.26 -1.46 3.17
C SER A 195 4.03 -1.72 1.88
N ASP A 196 5.25 -2.22 1.97
CA ASP A 196 6.10 -2.54 0.82
C ASP A 196 5.42 -3.59 -0.08
N PHE A 197 4.83 -4.63 0.52
CA PHE A 197 4.07 -5.63 -0.22
C PHE A 197 2.92 -4.98 -1.01
N LEU A 198 2.07 -4.19 -0.34
CA LEU A 198 0.89 -3.61 -0.97
C LEU A 198 1.26 -2.58 -2.04
N LEU A 199 2.30 -1.76 -1.81
CA LEU A 199 2.79 -0.80 -2.80
C LEU A 199 3.32 -1.51 -4.05
N ASN A 200 4.12 -2.56 -3.88
CA ASN A 200 4.65 -3.34 -5.00
C ASN A 200 3.54 -4.08 -5.76
N PHE A 201 2.58 -4.67 -5.05
CA PHE A 201 1.41 -5.31 -5.62
C PHE A 201 0.60 -4.34 -6.51
N MET A 202 0.22 -3.19 -5.97
CA MET A 202 -0.57 -2.20 -6.69
C MET A 202 0.16 -1.63 -7.92
N ASP A 203 1.46 -1.40 -7.79
CA ASP A 203 2.31 -0.90 -8.88
C ASP A 203 2.44 -1.93 -10.01
N ALA A 204 2.68 -3.20 -9.65
CA ALA A 204 2.79 -4.29 -10.60
C ALA A 204 1.48 -4.53 -11.37
N GLU A 205 0.33 -4.58 -10.67
CA GLU A 205 -0.97 -4.79 -11.31
C GLU A 205 -1.37 -3.62 -12.22
N PHE A 206 -1.12 -2.38 -11.78
CA PHE A 206 -1.36 -1.21 -12.64
C PHE A 206 -0.48 -1.27 -13.90
N SER A 207 0.81 -1.52 -13.73
CA SER A 207 1.77 -1.59 -14.83
C SER A 207 1.41 -2.68 -15.83
N LYS A 208 1.14 -3.90 -15.34
CA LYS A 208 0.73 -5.03 -16.16
C LYS A 208 -0.45 -4.67 -17.05
N LYS A 209 -1.48 -4.03 -16.49
CA LYS A 209 -2.67 -3.61 -17.25
C LYS A 209 -2.34 -2.61 -18.36
N ILE A 210 -1.51 -1.60 -18.05
CA ILE A 210 -1.10 -0.61 -19.05
C ILE A 210 -0.25 -1.27 -20.15
N GLU A 211 0.69 -2.14 -19.80
CA GLU A 211 1.54 -2.85 -20.77
C GLU A 211 0.75 -3.79 -21.66
N GLU A 212 -0.20 -4.55 -21.11
CA GLU A 212 -1.06 -5.45 -21.88
C GLU A 212 -1.87 -4.69 -22.94
N PHE A 213 -2.41 -3.52 -22.58
CA PHE A 213 -3.11 -2.68 -23.55
C PHE A 213 -2.15 -2.12 -24.61
N TYR A 214 -1.00 -1.59 -24.18
CA TYR A 214 -0.02 -1.00 -25.07
C TYR A 214 0.49 -2.02 -26.11
N LYS A 215 0.78 -3.25 -25.68
CA LYS A 215 1.19 -4.34 -26.60
C LYS A 215 0.09 -4.67 -27.61
N LYS A 216 -1.18 -4.74 -27.19
CA LYS A 216 -2.31 -4.99 -28.11
C LYS A 216 -2.47 -3.91 -29.18
N LEU A 217 -2.08 -2.68 -28.87
CA LEU A 217 -2.21 -1.55 -29.80
C LEU A 217 -1.09 -1.48 -30.85
N TYR A 218 0.14 -1.88 -30.49
CA TYR A 218 1.32 -1.67 -31.34
C TYR A 218 2.01 -2.96 -31.83
N MET A 219 1.58 -4.13 -31.36
CA MET A 219 2.12 -5.43 -31.78
C MET A 219 1.08 -6.28 -32.54
N ASN A 220 -0.04 -5.67 -32.95
CA ASN A 220 -0.99 -6.20 -33.93
C ASN A 220 -0.95 -5.35 -35.19
#